data_AF-A0A3Q0J1S6-F1
#
_entry.id   AF-A0A3Q0J1S6-F1
#
_cell.length_a   1.000
_cell.length_b   1.000
_cell.length_c   1.000
_cell.angle_alpha   90.00
_cell.angle_beta   90.00
_cell.angle_gamma   90.00
#
_symmetry.space_group_name_H-M   'P 1'
#
loop_
_entity.id
_entity.type
_entity.pdbx_description
1 polymer ?
#
loop_
_entity_poly.entity_id
_entity_poly.type
_entity_poly.pdbx_seq_one_letter_code
_entity_poly.pdbx_strand_id
1 'polypeptide(L)'
;MDTTSLKHPNLVNLLEVFRRKKKLHLVFEFCDHTVLNELENHPHGLPWDLIKQITWQVLRGVSYCHRHACIHRDIKPENILLTANGVVKLCDFGFARLINPGENYTDYVATRWYRAPELLVGDTLYGPAVDVWAIGCVFAELIKGEALWPGKSDVDQLYLISRTLGDLIPRHLHIFQTNEYFKGVSLPHAENVVPLEIKIGKPAATNIYLIDFLKRCLDKDPLRRWSCDQLLRHPYFNGYYFEVPDEMQYEEITQVSRLPTKDKNKNPNQNNSTSNQSNGLFPQLSSNDPSPNEPLRSTSNPSVYQYKFDHLPDI
;
A
#
# COMPACT_ATOMS: atom_id res chain seq x y z
N MET A 1 15.49 7.55 -1.63
CA MET A 1 14.15 8.00 -2.09
C MET A 1 14.04 9.45 -1.69
N ASP A 2 13.69 10.35 -2.62
CA ASP A 2 13.31 11.73 -2.28
C ASP A 2 11.80 11.84 -2.45
N THR A 3 11.06 11.22 -1.52
CA THR A 3 9.59 11.32 -1.43
C THR A 3 9.12 12.74 -1.11
N THR A 4 10.05 13.66 -0.82
CA THR A 4 9.81 15.10 -0.62
C THR A 4 9.15 15.80 -1.82
N SER A 5 9.14 15.16 -2.99
CA SER A 5 8.52 15.69 -4.22
C SER A 5 7.03 15.33 -4.38
N LEU A 6 6.49 14.35 -3.63
CA LEU A 6 5.06 14.02 -3.69
C LEU A 6 4.27 14.95 -2.77
N LYS A 7 3.63 15.98 -3.33
CA LYS A 7 2.77 16.90 -2.60
C LYS A 7 1.34 16.77 -3.09
N HIS A 8 0.46 16.31 -2.22
CA HIS A 8 -0.96 16.20 -2.50
C HIS A 8 -1.75 16.28 -1.19
N PRO A 9 -2.96 16.88 -1.17
CA PRO A 9 -3.72 17.09 0.05
C PRO A 9 -3.95 15.82 0.87
N ASN A 10 -4.07 14.66 0.19
CA ASN A 10 -4.30 13.37 0.82
C ASN A 10 -3.04 12.53 1.11
N LEU A 11 -1.84 13.12 1.05
CA LEU A 11 -0.60 12.48 1.50
C LEU A 11 -0.03 13.27 2.67
N VAL A 12 0.58 12.59 3.64
CA VAL A 12 1.22 13.24 4.78
C VAL A 12 2.41 14.06 4.31
N ASN A 13 2.48 15.32 4.73
CA ASN A 13 3.57 16.21 4.37
C ASN A 13 4.76 16.07 5.33
N LEU A 14 5.96 15.87 4.77
CA LEU A 14 7.21 15.90 5.51
C LEU A 14 7.71 17.35 5.56
N LEU A 15 7.66 17.94 6.76
CA LEU A 15 7.96 19.35 7.00
C LEU A 15 9.46 19.58 7.17
N GLU A 16 10.13 18.71 7.91
CA GLU A 16 11.55 18.87 8.23
C GLU A 16 12.25 17.52 8.40
N VAL A 17 13.52 17.47 7.99
CA VAL A 17 14.42 16.33 8.23
C VAL A 17 15.69 16.84 8.88
N PHE A 18 16.02 16.32 10.06
CA PHE A 18 17.24 16.69 10.75
C PHE A 18 17.90 15.52 11.48
N ARG A 19 19.20 15.65 11.76
CA ARG A 19 19.98 14.65 12.48
C ARG A 19 20.47 15.22 13.80
N ARG A 20 20.15 14.55 14.91
CA ARG A 20 20.59 14.94 16.25
C ARG A 20 21.07 13.72 17.01
N LYS A 21 22.26 13.79 17.63
CA LYS A 21 22.86 12.68 18.40
C LYS A 21 22.89 11.34 17.62
N LYS A 22 23.31 11.37 16.35
CA LYS A 22 23.35 10.22 15.42
C LYS A 22 21.97 9.60 15.08
N LYS A 23 20.86 10.18 15.53
CA LYS A 23 19.49 9.76 15.18
C LYS A 23 18.91 10.68 14.10
N LEU A 24 18.28 10.08 13.09
CA LEU A 24 17.49 10.78 12.08
C LEU A 24 16.09 11.08 12.66
N HIS A 25 15.62 12.31 12.49
CA HIS A 25 14.28 12.74 12.89
C HIS A 25 13.54 13.24 11.66
N LEU A 26 12.32 12.78 11.50
CA LEU A 26 11.40 13.16 10.42
C LEU A 26 10.22 13.87 11.08
N VAL A 27 9.98 15.12 10.70
CA VAL A 27 8.89 15.94 11.24
C VAL A 27 7.78 16.01 10.20
N PHE A 28 6.60 15.49 10.53
CA PHE A 28 5.44 15.48 9.65
C PHE A 28 4.36 16.46 10.14
N GLU A 29 3.39 16.76 9.27
CA GLU A 29 2.16 17.40 9.72
C GLU A 29 1.42 16.53 10.74
N PHE A 30 0.76 17.17 11.72
CA PHE A 30 -0.01 16.48 12.74
C PHE A 30 -1.37 16.05 12.19
N CYS A 31 -1.77 14.82 12.50
CA CYS A 31 -3.11 14.29 12.26
C CYS A 31 -3.66 13.80 13.61
N ASP A 32 -4.95 14.00 13.86
CA ASP A 32 -5.58 13.74 15.15
C ASP A 32 -5.60 12.25 15.52
N HIS A 33 -5.92 11.39 14.55
CA HIS A 33 -6.02 9.93 14.77
C HIS A 33 -5.95 9.16 13.45
N THR A 34 -6.06 7.83 13.53
CA THR A 34 -6.04 6.92 12.38
C THR A 34 -7.43 6.36 12.08
N VAL A 35 -7.61 5.80 10.89
CA VAL A 35 -8.81 5.01 10.56
C VAL A 35 -8.91 3.76 11.45
N LEU A 36 -7.80 3.20 11.94
CA LEU A 36 -7.86 2.13 12.95
C LEU A 36 -8.58 2.61 14.21
N ASN A 37 -8.28 3.82 14.70
CA ASN A 37 -8.97 4.37 15.86
C ASN A 37 -10.47 4.59 15.60
N GLU A 38 -10.86 4.97 14.38
CA GLU A 38 -12.28 5.02 14.00
C GLU A 38 -12.94 3.63 14.06
N LEU A 39 -12.27 2.59 13.57
CA LEU A 39 -12.79 1.22 13.61
C LEU A 39 -12.93 0.68 15.04
N GLU A 40 -11.97 0.97 15.92
CA GLU A 40 -12.02 0.61 17.34
C GLU A 40 -13.24 1.24 18.05
N ASN A 41 -13.59 2.48 17.67
CA ASN A 41 -14.77 3.18 18.19
C ASN A 41 -16.09 2.73 17.53
N HIS A 42 -16.02 2.04 16.39
CA HIS A 42 -17.18 1.62 15.59
C HIS A 42 -17.10 0.12 15.25
N PRO A 43 -17.26 -0.78 16.24
CA PRO A 43 -17.08 -2.23 16.07
C PRO A 43 -18.12 -2.90 15.15
N HIS A 44 -19.10 -2.14 14.67
CA HIS A 44 -20.15 -2.59 13.74
C HIS A 44 -20.14 -1.82 12.42
N GLY A 45 -19.03 -1.15 12.11
CA GLY A 45 -18.86 -0.32 10.92
C GLY A 45 -19.12 1.16 11.17
N LEU A 46 -18.49 1.99 10.35
CA LEU A 46 -18.57 3.45 10.44
C LEU A 46 -19.87 3.98 9.82
N PRO A 47 -20.26 5.24 10.13
CA PRO A 47 -21.33 5.92 9.41
C PRO A 47 -21.07 5.98 7.89
N TRP A 48 -22.11 5.78 7.09
CA TRP A 48 -22.01 5.68 5.61
C TRP A 48 -21.31 6.87 4.95
N ASP A 49 -21.55 8.08 5.43
CA ASP A 49 -20.92 9.29 4.89
C ASP A 49 -19.42 9.33 5.19
N LEU A 50 -19.01 8.87 6.37
CA LEU A 50 -17.61 8.77 6.76
C LEU A 50 -16.88 7.67 5.96
N ILE A 51 -17.52 6.52 5.75
CA ILE A 51 -17.00 5.46 4.87
C ILE A 51 -16.74 6.03 3.47
N LYS A 52 -17.71 6.75 2.90
CA LYS A 52 -17.62 7.34 1.57
C LYS A 52 -16.51 8.39 1.51
N GLN A 53 -16.43 9.26 2.52
CA GLN A 53 -15.40 10.30 2.65
C GLN A 53 -14.00 9.73 2.71
N ILE A 54 -13.75 8.76 3.59
CA ILE A 54 -12.45 8.12 3.75
C ILE A 54 -12.05 7.46 2.42
N THR A 55 -12.93 6.62 1.88
CA THR A 55 -12.65 5.83 0.67
C THR A 55 -12.34 6.72 -0.53
N TRP A 56 -13.12 7.79 -0.73
CA TRP A 56 -12.91 8.72 -1.84
C TRP A 56 -11.57 9.46 -1.72
N GLN A 57 -11.21 9.93 -0.53
CA GLN A 57 -9.95 10.62 -0.32
C GLN A 57 -8.72 9.68 -0.40
N VAL A 58 -8.85 8.43 0.08
CA VAL A 58 -7.81 7.40 -0.11
C VAL A 58 -7.58 7.14 -1.60
N LEU A 59 -8.65 6.96 -2.38
CA LEU A 59 -8.55 6.78 -3.84
C LEU A 59 -7.84 7.96 -4.52
N ARG A 60 -8.08 9.21 -4.08
CA ARG A 60 -7.38 10.39 -4.61
C ARG A 60 -5.90 10.36 -4.29
N GLY A 61 -5.53 10.12 -3.04
CA GLY A 61 -4.12 10.02 -2.63
C GLY A 61 -3.39 8.94 -3.41
N VAL A 62 -3.96 7.74 -3.49
CA VAL A 62 -3.36 6.61 -4.22
C VAL A 62 -3.33 6.85 -5.73
N SER A 63 -4.38 7.43 -6.33
CA SER A 63 -4.39 7.84 -7.75
C SER A 63 -3.25 8.81 -8.06
N TYR A 64 -3.02 9.79 -7.19
CA TYR A 64 -1.88 10.72 -7.32
C TYR A 64 -0.54 9.97 -7.29
N CYS A 65 -0.34 9.06 -6.33
CA CYS A 65 0.86 8.22 -6.27
C CYS A 65 1.07 7.43 -7.57
N HIS A 66 0.02 6.76 -8.06
CA HIS A 66 0.08 5.93 -9.27
C HIS A 66 0.48 6.74 -10.52
N ARG A 67 -0.03 7.97 -10.66
CA ARG A 67 0.35 8.89 -11.77
C ARG A 67 1.81 9.33 -11.69
N HIS A 68 2.39 9.35 -10.50
CA HIS A 68 3.81 9.64 -10.26
C HIS A 68 4.65 8.36 -10.19
N ALA A 69 4.17 7.28 -10.79
CA ALA A 69 4.84 5.98 -10.83
C ALA A 69 5.21 5.43 -9.45
N CYS A 70 4.43 5.75 -8.41
CA CYS A 70 4.65 5.31 -7.04
C CYS A 70 3.53 4.34 -6.61
N ILE A 71 3.90 3.13 -6.18
CA ILE A 71 2.99 2.16 -5.56
C ILE A 71 3.15 2.25 -4.05
N HIS A 72 2.05 2.41 -3.30
CA HIS A 72 2.08 2.62 -1.85
C HIS A 72 2.46 1.34 -1.09
N ARG A 73 1.85 0.21 -1.44
CA ARG A 73 2.07 -1.16 -0.94
C ARG A 73 1.70 -1.46 0.51
N ASP A 74 1.44 -0.46 1.33
CA ASP A 74 1.02 -0.66 2.73
C ASP A 74 -0.24 0.15 3.09
N ILE A 75 -1.26 0.08 2.22
CA ILE A 75 -2.57 0.66 2.51
C ILE A 75 -3.30 -0.23 3.53
N LYS A 76 -3.55 0.32 4.71
CA LYS A 76 -4.26 -0.30 5.84
C LYS A 76 -4.77 0.79 6.80
N PRO A 77 -5.75 0.51 7.67
CA PRO A 77 -6.33 1.52 8.58
C PRO A 77 -5.32 2.30 9.41
N GLU A 78 -4.24 1.68 9.85
CA GLU A 78 -3.17 2.30 10.65
C GLU A 78 -2.39 3.38 9.88
N ASN A 79 -2.30 3.22 8.55
CA ASN A 79 -1.55 4.13 7.67
C ASN A 79 -2.45 5.17 6.98
N ILE A 80 -3.73 5.21 7.34
CA ILE A 80 -4.70 6.20 6.86
C ILE A 80 -5.00 7.12 8.05
N LEU A 81 -4.35 8.28 8.08
CA LEU A 81 -4.53 9.27 9.14
C LEU A 81 -5.70 10.19 8.81
N LEU A 82 -6.30 10.77 9.84
CA LEU A 82 -7.40 11.74 9.77
C LEU A 82 -7.01 12.99 10.54
N THR A 83 -7.24 14.16 9.93
CA THR A 83 -7.19 15.45 10.64
C THR A 83 -8.54 15.73 11.33
N ALA A 84 -8.57 16.68 12.27
CA ALA A 84 -9.81 17.14 12.93
C ALA A 84 -10.88 17.61 11.94
N ASN A 85 -10.48 18.07 10.75
CA ASN A 85 -11.38 18.50 9.68
C ASN A 85 -11.80 17.35 8.75
N GLY A 86 -11.46 16.10 9.08
CA GLY A 86 -11.80 14.91 8.30
C GLY A 86 -11.00 14.75 7.01
N VAL A 87 -9.86 15.44 6.87
CA VAL A 87 -8.97 15.25 5.71
C VAL A 87 -8.15 14.00 5.92
N VAL A 88 -8.20 13.08 4.96
CA VAL A 88 -7.37 11.87 4.97
C VAL A 88 -5.94 12.22 4.61
N LYS A 89 -4.96 11.65 5.32
CA LYS A 89 -3.53 11.71 5.00
C LYS A 89 -2.96 10.30 4.97
N LEU A 90 -2.53 9.84 3.79
CA LEU A 90 -1.81 8.58 3.65
C LEU A 90 -0.37 8.76 4.14
N CYS A 91 0.08 7.85 5.00
CA CYS A 91 1.42 7.84 5.55
C CYS A 91 2.14 6.51 5.33
N ASP A 92 3.38 6.45 5.81
CA ASP A 92 4.24 5.27 5.74
C ASP A 92 4.52 4.76 4.31
N PHE A 93 5.20 5.61 3.54
CA PHE A 93 5.83 5.24 2.27
C PHE A 93 7.11 4.42 2.47
N GLY A 94 7.39 3.87 3.67
CA GLY A 94 8.57 3.06 3.95
C GLY A 94 8.69 1.82 3.04
N PHE A 95 7.56 1.38 2.47
CA PHE A 95 7.47 0.28 1.52
C PHE A 95 7.16 0.73 0.08
N ALA A 96 7.00 2.03 -0.14
CA ALA A 96 6.66 2.55 -1.44
C ALA A 96 7.78 2.26 -2.45
N ARG A 97 7.40 1.99 -3.70
CA ARG A 97 8.36 1.74 -4.80
C ARG A 97 8.02 2.55 -6.03
N LEU A 98 9.07 2.99 -6.73
CA LEU A 98 8.92 3.51 -8.08
C LEU A 98 8.74 2.34 -9.05
N ILE A 99 7.78 2.49 -9.97
CA ILE A 99 7.55 1.51 -11.04
C ILE A 99 8.74 1.58 -11.99
N ASN A 100 9.58 0.55 -11.95
CA ASN A 100 10.71 0.39 -12.85
C ASN A 100 10.44 -0.85 -13.71
N PRO A 101 10.37 -0.74 -15.04
CA PRO A 101 10.22 -1.89 -15.91
C PRO A 101 11.38 -2.89 -15.72
N GLY A 102 11.08 -4.11 -15.26
CA GLY A 102 12.04 -5.22 -15.19
C GLY A 102 12.70 -5.47 -13.84
N GLU A 103 12.30 -4.80 -12.75
CA GLU A 103 12.80 -5.11 -11.40
C GLU A 103 11.88 -6.10 -10.65
N ASN A 104 12.48 -7.12 -10.03
CA ASN A 104 11.80 -8.03 -9.11
C ASN A 104 11.61 -7.36 -7.75
N TYR A 105 10.43 -7.49 -7.15
CA TYR A 105 10.13 -6.84 -5.87
C TYR A 105 9.94 -7.84 -4.70
N THR A 106 10.18 -7.39 -3.45
CA THR A 106 10.16 -8.27 -2.26
C THR A 106 8.75 -8.47 -1.69
N ASP A 107 8.41 -9.69 -1.26
CA ASP A 107 7.04 -10.09 -0.90
C ASP A 107 6.67 -9.93 0.58
N TYR A 108 7.65 -9.74 1.46
CA TYR A 108 7.45 -9.82 2.90
C TYR A 108 7.40 -8.46 3.59
N VAL A 109 6.36 -7.65 3.41
CA VAL A 109 6.07 -6.57 4.37
C VAL A 109 4.61 -6.12 4.30
N ALA A 110 4.08 -5.56 5.40
CA ALA A 110 2.67 -5.19 5.69
C ALA A 110 1.83 -6.23 6.46
N THR A 111 0.81 -5.75 7.18
CA THR A 111 -0.27 -6.55 7.77
C THR A 111 -0.92 -7.37 6.67
N ARG A 112 -0.78 -8.69 6.76
CA ARG A 112 -1.09 -9.64 5.68
C ARG A 112 -2.55 -9.63 5.21
N TRP A 113 -3.46 -9.12 6.04
CA TRP A 113 -4.90 -9.05 5.77
C TRP A 113 -5.26 -8.22 4.53
N TYR A 114 -4.42 -7.25 4.17
CA TYR A 114 -4.63 -6.35 3.03
C TYR A 114 -3.82 -6.72 1.78
N ARG A 115 -3.01 -7.80 1.83
CA ARG A 115 -2.19 -8.22 0.69
C ARG A 115 -3.04 -8.86 -0.39
N ALA A 116 -2.76 -8.49 -1.64
CA ALA A 116 -3.39 -9.06 -2.82
C ALA A 116 -2.91 -10.51 -3.06
N PRO A 117 -3.70 -11.36 -3.75
CA PRO A 117 -3.35 -12.76 -4.01
C PRO A 117 -1.98 -12.93 -4.69
N GLU A 118 -1.63 -12.05 -5.63
CA GLU A 118 -0.33 -12.06 -6.31
C GLU A 118 0.85 -11.85 -5.34
N LEU A 119 0.70 -11.00 -4.32
CA LEU A 119 1.74 -10.80 -3.30
C LEU A 119 1.84 -12.02 -2.38
N LEU A 120 0.70 -12.65 -2.05
CA LEU A 120 0.64 -13.79 -1.14
C LEU A 120 1.24 -15.07 -1.75
N VAL A 121 1.17 -15.24 -3.07
CA VAL A 121 1.84 -16.36 -3.76
C VAL A 121 3.32 -16.09 -4.07
N GLY A 122 3.79 -14.87 -3.84
CA GLY A 122 5.15 -14.43 -4.13
C GLY A 122 5.40 -14.12 -5.61
N ASP A 123 4.38 -13.60 -6.31
CA ASP A 123 4.59 -13.03 -7.64
C ASP A 123 5.41 -11.74 -7.48
N THR A 124 6.55 -11.67 -8.14
CA THR A 124 7.43 -10.49 -8.10
C THR A 124 7.08 -9.47 -9.19
N LEU A 125 6.23 -9.84 -10.16
CA LEU A 125 5.77 -9.02 -11.27
C LEU A 125 4.37 -8.46 -11.00
N TYR A 126 4.28 -7.59 -9.98
CA TYR A 126 3.07 -6.86 -9.62
C TYR A 126 3.16 -5.37 -9.96
N GLY A 127 2.03 -4.68 -9.86
CA GLY A 127 1.90 -3.26 -10.18
C GLY A 127 0.89 -2.53 -9.28
N PRO A 128 0.44 -1.33 -9.68
CA PRO A 128 -0.47 -0.48 -8.90
C PRO A 128 -1.77 -1.16 -8.41
N ALA A 129 -2.19 -2.23 -9.07
CA ALA A 129 -3.38 -3.01 -8.72
C ALA A 129 -3.35 -3.63 -7.30
N VAL A 130 -2.17 -3.77 -6.68
CA VAL A 130 -2.07 -4.25 -5.29
C VAL A 130 -2.64 -3.24 -4.30
N ASP A 131 -2.47 -1.94 -4.55
CA ASP A 131 -3.04 -0.89 -3.70
C ASP A 131 -4.58 -0.87 -3.84
N VAL A 132 -5.09 -1.12 -5.04
CA VAL A 132 -6.54 -1.20 -5.30
C VAL A 132 -7.17 -2.33 -4.50
N TRP A 133 -6.52 -3.49 -4.44
CA TRP A 133 -6.97 -4.60 -3.61
C TRP A 133 -7.04 -4.21 -2.13
N ALA A 134 -5.97 -3.59 -1.62
CA ALA A 134 -5.90 -3.14 -0.24
C ALA A 134 -7.00 -2.11 0.09
N ILE A 135 -7.28 -1.17 -0.82
CA ILE A 135 -8.43 -0.23 -0.72
C ILE A 135 -9.75 -1.00 -0.63
N GLY A 136 -9.93 -2.05 -1.43
CA GLY A 136 -11.12 -2.92 -1.35
C GLY A 136 -11.27 -3.60 0.02
N CYS A 137 -10.18 -4.10 0.59
CA CYS A 137 -10.16 -4.66 1.94
C CYS A 137 -10.52 -3.61 3.01
N VAL A 138 -9.88 -2.43 2.97
CA VAL A 138 -10.18 -1.33 3.89
C VAL A 138 -11.63 -0.88 3.76
N PHE A 139 -12.15 -0.73 2.54
CA PHE A 139 -13.55 -0.35 2.33
C PHE A 139 -14.52 -1.36 2.94
N ALA A 140 -14.27 -2.66 2.76
CA ALA A 140 -15.08 -3.71 3.38
C ALA A 140 -15.01 -3.67 4.92
N GLU A 141 -13.84 -3.38 5.48
CA GLU A 141 -13.64 -3.28 6.93
C GLU A 141 -14.32 -2.03 7.52
N LEU A 142 -14.24 -0.89 6.84
CA LEU A 142 -14.99 0.33 7.18
C LEU A 142 -16.49 0.06 7.29
N ILE A 143 -17.03 -0.83 6.45
CA ILE A 143 -18.45 -1.22 6.45
C ILE A 143 -18.79 -2.15 7.60
N LYS A 144 -17.88 -3.06 7.98
CA LYS A 144 -18.18 -4.12 8.94
C LYS A 144 -17.69 -3.86 10.36
N GLY A 145 -16.69 -3.00 10.52
CA GLY A 145 -15.93 -2.85 11.77
C GLY A 145 -14.90 -3.97 12.01
N GLU A 146 -14.73 -4.90 11.08
CA GLU A 146 -13.77 -6.01 11.18
C GLU A 146 -13.13 -6.31 9.82
N ALA A 147 -11.86 -6.74 9.86
CA ALA A 147 -11.09 -7.10 8.67
C ALA A 147 -11.82 -8.13 7.80
N LEU A 148 -11.79 -7.91 6.47
CA LEU A 148 -12.48 -8.79 5.53
C LEU A 148 -11.93 -10.22 5.55
N TRP A 149 -10.60 -10.38 5.62
CA TRP A 149 -9.93 -11.68 5.70
C TRP A 149 -8.78 -11.63 6.71
N PRO A 150 -9.04 -11.97 7.99
CA PRO A 150 -8.02 -11.95 9.04
C PRO A 150 -7.26 -13.29 9.10
N GLY A 151 -6.52 -13.61 8.05
CA GLY A 151 -5.76 -14.87 8.01
C GLY A 151 -4.67 -14.95 9.07
N LYS A 152 -4.22 -16.16 9.39
CA LYS A 152 -3.12 -16.44 10.34
C LYS A 152 -1.77 -16.70 9.67
N SER A 153 -1.77 -17.06 8.40
CA SER A 153 -0.59 -17.27 7.54
C SER A 153 -0.90 -16.86 6.10
N ASP A 154 0.09 -16.84 5.19
CA ASP A 154 -0.15 -16.57 3.76
C ASP A 154 -1.10 -17.60 3.14
N VAL A 155 -0.94 -18.87 3.52
CA VAL A 155 -1.78 -19.98 3.05
C VAL A 155 -3.22 -19.84 3.57
N ASP A 156 -3.38 -19.50 4.85
CA ASP A 156 -4.71 -19.24 5.43
C ASP A 156 -5.37 -17.99 4.85
N GLN A 157 -4.57 -16.95 4.55
CA GLN A 157 -5.06 -15.77 3.84
C GLN A 157 -5.59 -16.12 2.45
N LEU A 158 -4.82 -16.90 1.67
CA LEU A 158 -5.22 -17.39 0.35
C LEU A 158 -6.46 -18.29 0.42
N TYR A 159 -6.58 -19.11 1.46
CA TYR A 159 -7.76 -19.93 1.72
C TYR A 159 -9.01 -19.06 1.92
N LEU A 160 -8.94 -18.07 2.81
CA LEU A 160 -10.04 -17.17 3.13
C LEU A 160 -10.51 -16.36 1.91
N ILE A 161 -9.55 -15.91 1.09
CA ILE A 161 -9.81 -15.26 -0.19
C ILE A 161 -10.52 -16.22 -1.15
N SER A 162 -9.96 -17.42 -1.35
CA SER A 162 -10.51 -18.41 -2.29
C SER A 162 -11.90 -18.89 -1.89
N ARG A 163 -12.14 -19.02 -0.59
CA ARG A 163 -13.47 -19.31 -0.04
C ARG A 163 -14.50 -18.23 -0.37
N THR A 164 -14.08 -16.99 -0.60
CA THR A 164 -15.00 -15.87 -0.87
C THR A 164 -15.15 -15.60 -2.37
N LEU A 165 -14.05 -15.66 -3.10
CA LEU A 165 -13.97 -15.22 -4.49
C LEU A 165 -13.81 -16.39 -5.49
N GLY A 166 -13.71 -17.63 -5.02
CA GLY A 166 -13.37 -18.80 -5.83
C GLY A 166 -11.85 -19.00 -6.00
N ASP A 167 -11.48 -20.08 -6.66
CA ASP A 167 -10.08 -20.52 -6.82
C ASP A 167 -9.17 -19.45 -7.45
N LEU A 168 -7.90 -19.47 -7.05
CA LEU A 168 -6.86 -18.62 -7.65
C LEU A 168 -6.75 -18.83 -9.16
N ILE A 169 -6.36 -17.78 -9.88
CA ILE A 169 -6.13 -17.86 -11.32
C ILE A 169 -4.92 -18.75 -11.65
N PRO A 170 -4.84 -19.35 -12.86
CA PRO A 170 -3.76 -20.26 -13.23
C PRO A 170 -2.34 -19.69 -13.02
N ARG A 171 -2.14 -18.39 -13.29
CA ARG A 171 -0.87 -17.71 -13.04
C ARG A 171 -0.45 -17.80 -11.57
N HIS A 172 -1.36 -17.47 -10.65
CA HIS A 172 -1.05 -17.48 -9.21
C HIS A 172 -0.80 -18.91 -8.70
N LEU A 173 -1.57 -19.90 -9.20
CA LEU A 173 -1.34 -21.30 -8.86
C LEU A 173 0.03 -21.79 -9.32
N HIS A 174 0.43 -21.44 -10.55
CA HIS A 174 1.75 -21.80 -11.07
C HIS A 174 2.87 -21.21 -10.22
N ILE A 175 2.79 -19.90 -9.91
CA ILE A 175 3.79 -19.22 -9.10
C ILE A 175 3.89 -19.87 -7.72
N PHE A 176 2.75 -20.08 -7.04
CA PHE A 176 2.71 -20.75 -5.74
C PHE A 176 3.40 -22.12 -5.76
N GLN A 177 3.12 -22.95 -6.77
CA GLN A 177 3.71 -24.29 -6.91
C GLN A 177 5.21 -24.28 -7.18
N THR A 178 5.70 -23.26 -7.89
CA THR A 178 7.13 -23.11 -8.22
C THR A 178 7.94 -22.36 -7.18
N ASN A 179 7.28 -21.74 -6.20
CA ASN A 179 7.94 -20.96 -5.16
C ASN A 179 8.52 -21.89 -4.07
N GLU A 180 9.84 -21.87 -3.91
CA GLU A 180 10.53 -22.72 -2.92
C GLU A 180 10.06 -22.48 -1.47
N TYR A 181 9.55 -21.29 -1.15
CA TYR A 181 8.97 -21.01 0.17
C TYR A 181 7.74 -21.85 0.49
N PHE A 182 6.96 -22.22 -0.54
CA PHE A 182 5.73 -23.02 -0.40
C PHE A 182 5.92 -24.50 -0.73
N LYS A 183 7.17 -24.96 -0.86
CA LYS A 183 7.48 -26.34 -1.19
C LYS A 183 6.90 -27.32 -0.16
N GLY A 184 6.12 -28.29 -0.64
CA GLY A 184 5.45 -29.28 0.21
C GLY A 184 4.18 -28.77 0.90
N VAL A 185 3.78 -27.52 0.64
CA VAL A 185 2.51 -26.95 1.10
C VAL A 185 1.48 -27.04 0.00
N SER A 186 0.27 -27.49 0.34
CA SER A 186 -0.88 -27.45 -0.56
C SER A 186 -1.81 -26.31 -0.19
N LEU A 187 -2.39 -25.65 -1.20
CA LEU A 187 -3.49 -24.72 -0.96
C LEU A 187 -4.73 -25.53 -0.57
N PRO A 188 -5.37 -25.20 0.56
CA PRO A 188 -6.62 -25.85 0.95
C PRO A 188 -7.72 -25.52 -0.06
N HIS A 189 -8.44 -26.55 -0.50
CA HIS A 189 -9.62 -26.38 -1.34
C HIS A 189 -10.80 -25.91 -0.48
N ALA A 190 -11.47 -24.84 -0.90
CA ALA A 190 -12.62 -24.31 -0.19
C ALA A 190 -13.90 -25.05 -0.61
N GLU A 191 -14.28 -26.08 0.15
CA GLU A 191 -15.51 -26.85 -0.11
C GLU A 191 -16.78 -25.99 -0.04
N ASN A 192 -16.78 -24.94 0.79
CA ASN A 192 -17.94 -24.08 1.04
C ASN A 192 -17.64 -22.61 0.70
N VAL A 193 -18.07 -22.17 -0.48
CA VAL A 193 -17.94 -20.77 -0.94
C VAL A 193 -18.91 -19.87 -0.19
N VAL A 194 -18.41 -18.76 0.36
CA VAL A 194 -19.20 -17.70 1.00
C VAL A 194 -19.09 -16.44 0.14
N PRO A 195 -20.06 -16.14 -0.74
CA PRO A 195 -19.97 -15.00 -1.64
C PRO A 195 -19.76 -13.67 -0.91
N LEU A 196 -19.15 -12.71 -1.62
CA LEU A 196 -18.80 -11.41 -1.05
C LEU A 196 -20.03 -10.68 -0.48
N GLU A 197 -21.19 -10.77 -1.12
CA GLU A 197 -22.46 -10.18 -0.67
C GLU A 197 -22.90 -10.73 0.68
N ILE A 198 -22.78 -12.04 0.87
CA ILE A 198 -23.11 -12.69 2.14
C ILE A 198 -22.11 -12.27 3.22
N LYS A 199 -20.83 -12.20 2.84
CA LYS A 199 -19.75 -11.84 3.76
C LYS A 199 -19.81 -10.38 4.23
N ILE A 200 -20.25 -9.48 3.35
CA ILE A 200 -20.47 -8.05 3.64
C ILE A 200 -21.76 -7.86 4.46
N GLY A 201 -22.80 -8.65 4.21
CA GLY A 201 -24.02 -8.66 5.02
C GLY A 201 -24.93 -7.44 4.77
N LYS A 202 -26.13 -7.46 5.37
CA LYS A 202 -27.11 -6.38 5.26
C LYS A 202 -26.85 -5.28 6.31
N PRO A 203 -27.18 -4.01 6.01
CA PRO A 203 -27.85 -3.53 4.80
C PRO A 203 -26.90 -3.30 3.61
N ALA A 204 -25.58 -3.30 3.82
CA ALA A 204 -24.58 -3.02 2.78
C ALA A 204 -24.78 -3.82 1.48
N ALA A 205 -25.07 -5.12 1.61
CA ALA A 205 -25.27 -6.03 0.49
C ALA A 205 -26.51 -5.73 -0.38
N THR A 206 -27.44 -4.87 0.06
CA THR A 206 -28.57 -4.45 -0.78
C THR A 206 -28.22 -3.27 -1.70
N ASN A 207 -27.09 -2.59 -1.45
CA ASN A 207 -26.60 -1.52 -2.30
C ASN A 207 -25.75 -2.09 -3.43
N ILE A 208 -26.36 -2.18 -4.63
CA ILE A 208 -25.70 -2.75 -5.82
C ILE A 208 -24.42 -2.01 -6.22
N TYR A 209 -24.35 -0.69 -6.02
CA TYR A 209 -23.17 0.10 -6.38
C TYR A 209 -22.03 -0.13 -5.40
N LEU A 210 -22.33 -0.31 -4.11
CA LEU A 210 -21.33 -0.66 -3.12
C LEU A 210 -20.72 -2.03 -3.41
N ILE A 211 -21.56 -3.03 -3.72
CA ILE A 211 -21.09 -4.38 -4.04
C ILE A 211 -20.32 -4.40 -5.37
N ASP A 212 -20.78 -3.69 -6.41
CA ASP A 212 -20.03 -3.60 -7.67
C ASP A 212 -18.66 -2.95 -7.43
N PHE A 213 -18.61 -1.85 -6.67
CA PHE A 213 -17.36 -1.18 -6.30
C PHE A 213 -16.36 -2.16 -5.64
N LEU A 214 -16.81 -2.93 -4.64
CA LEU A 214 -15.99 -3.96 -4.00
C LEU A 214 -15.49 -5.00 -5.00
N LYS A 215 -16.34 -5.48 -5.90
CA LYS A 215 -15.95 -6.44 -6.94
C LYS A 215 -14.93 -5.86 -7.92
N ARG A 216 -15.00 -4.57 -8.23
CA ARG A 216 -13.99 -3.87 -9.06
C ARG A 216 -12.64 -3.73 -8.36
N CYS A 217 -12.63 -3.64 -7.03
CA CYS A 217 -11.40 -3.62 -6.25
C CYS A 217 -10.81 -5.03 -6.05
N LEU A 218 -11.66 -6.03 -5.81
CA LEU A 218 -11.28 -7.35 -5.32
C LEU A 218 -11.30 -8.45 -6.39
N ASP A 219 -11.10 -8.12 -7.67
CA ASP A 219 -10.90 -9.15 -8.70
C ASP A 219 -9.57 -9.89 -8.42
N LYS A 220 -9.58 -11.22 -8.53
CA LYS A 220 -8.38 -12.04 -8.29
C LYS A 220 -7.34 -11.84 -9.39
N ASP A 221 -7.77 -11.48 -10.59
CA ASP A 221 -6.87 -11.07 -11.67
C ASP A 221 -6.54 -9.58 -11.53
N PRO A 222 -5.28 -9.21 -11.22
CA PRO A 222 -4.90 -7.80 -11.07
C PRO A 222 -5.15 -6.97 -12.34
N LEU A 223 -5.21 -7.58 -13.53
CA LEU A 223 -5.51 -6.89 -14.79
C LEU A 223 -6.99 -6.52 -14.94
N ARG A 224 -7.87 -7.15 -14.17
CA ARG A 224 -9.32 -6.90 -14.19
C ARG A 224 -9.76 -5.91 -13.12
N ARG A 225 -8.89 -5.60 -12.15
CA ARG A 225 -9.14 -4.55 -11.15
C ARG A 225 -9.16 -3.19 -11.82
N TRP A 226 -10.10 -2.36 -11.40
CA TRP A 226 -10.17 -0.98 -11.88
C TRP A 226 -9.05 -0.15 -11.27
N SER A 227 -8.54 0.84 -12.01
CA SER A 227 -7.61 1.82 -11.45
C SER A 227 -8.33 2.74 -10.45
N CYS A 228 -7.57 3.39 -9.55
CA CYS A 228 -8.13 4.39 -8.64
C CYS A 228 -8.89 5.50 -9.38
N ASP A 229 -8.38 5.89 -10.56
CA ASP A 229 -9.03 6.82 -11.48
C ASP A 229 -10.42 6.34 -11.93
N GLN A 230 -10.53 5.07 -12.36
CA GLN A 230 -11.82 4.49 -12.75
C GLN A 230 -12.77 4.40 -11.54
N LEU A 231 -12.25 4.03 -10.37
CA LEU A 231 -13.01 3.89 -9.13
C LEU A 231 -13.54 5.24 -8.60
N LEU A 232 -12.80 6.34 -8.75
CA LEU A 232 -13.27 7.69 -8.41
C LEU A 232 -14.49 8.12 -9.25
N ARG A 233 -14.65 7.56 -10.45
CA ARG A 233 -15.79 7.80 -11.36
C ARG A 233 -16.90 6.76 -11.21
N HIS A 234 -16.76 5.83 -10.26
CA HIS A 234 -17.73 4.76 -10.05
C HIS A 234 -19.09 5.32 -9.57
N PRO A 235 -20.24 4.77 -9.99
CA PRO A 235 -21.57 5.24 -9.58
C PRO A 235 -21.81 5.32 -8.07
N TYR A 236 -21.05 4.57 -7.26
CA TYR A 236 -21.08 4.67 -5.78
C TYR A 236 -20.78 6.10 -5.27
N PHE A 237 -19.94 6.85 -6.00
CA PHE A 237 -19.58 8.24 -5.70
C PHE A 237 -20.35 9.26 -6.54
N ASN A 238 -21.43 8.87 -7.21
CA ASN A 238 -22.19 9.81 -8.05
C ASN A 238 -22.72 10.98 -7.21
N GLY A 239 -22.46 12.22 -7.65
CA GLY A 239 -22.81 13.43 -6.92
C GLY A 239 -22.05 13.66 -5.61
N TYR A 240 -21.04 12.84 -5.29
CA TYR A 240 -20.21 13.03 -4.11
C TYR A 240 -19.01 13.92 -4.42
N TYR A 241 -18.77 14.89 -3.56
CA TYR A 241 -17.60 15.75 -3.57
C TYR A 241 -17.20 16.06 -2.14
N PHE A 242 -15.89 16.14 -1.90
CA PHE A 242 -15.34 16.56 -0.62
C PHE A 242 -14.46 17.79 -0.85
N GLU A 243 -14.83 18.89 -0.21
CA GLU A 243 -14.07 20.13 -0.21
C GLU A 243 -12.90 20.01 0.76
N VAL A 244 -11.68 20.01 0.22
CA VAL A 244 -10.48 20.14 1.04
C VAL A 244 -10.35 21.60 1.46
N PRO A 245 -10.21 21.92 2.76
CA PRO A 245 -10.00 23.29 3.22
C PRO A 245 -8.87 23.98 2.45
N ASP A 246 -9.06 25.25 2.08
CA ASP A 246 -8.11 26.01 1.25
C ASP A 246 -6.68 25.99 1.79
N GLU A 247 -6.52 26.03 3.11
CA GLU A 247 -5.23 25.98 3.81
C GLU A 247 -4.46 24.66 3.58
N MET A 248 -5.14 23.59 3.17
CA MET A 248 -4.57 22.27 2.91
C MET A 248 -4.48 21.94 1.40
N GLN A 249 -4.83 22.89 0.53
CA GLN A 249 -4.64 22.75 -0.91
C GLN A 249 -3.17 22.98 -1.25
N TYR A 250 -2.53 21.95 -1.81
CA TYR A 250 -1.21 22.09 -2.42
C TYR A 250 -1.42 22.42 -3.89
N GLU A 251 -0.77 23.47 -4.41
CA GLU A 251 -0.78 23.77 -5.84
C GLU A 251 -0.28 22.55 -6.63
N GLU A 252 -1.17 21.88 -7.37
CA GLU A 252 -0.76 20.87 -8.34
C GLU A 252 0.14 21.55 -9.37
N ILE A 253 1.44 21.26 -9.37
CA ILE A 253 2.31 21.64 -10.48
C ILE A 253 1.90 20.75 -11.66
N THR A 254 0.90 21.18 -12.42
CA THR A 254 0.54 20.56 -13.68
C THR A 254 1.70 20.73 -14.65
N GLN A 255 2.60 19.75 -14.74
CA GLN A 255 3.55 19.65 -15.84
C GLN A 255 2.81 19.17 -17.10
N VAL A 256 1.96 20.03 -17.66
CA VAL A 256 1.61 19.93 -19.07
C VAL A 256 2.72 20.63 -19.83
N SER A 257 3.66 19.83 -20.33
CA SER A 257 4.77 20.27 -21.16
C SER A 257 4.23 21.06 -22.37
N ARG A 258 4.25 22.40 -22.29
CA ARG A 258 4.22 23.24 -23.49
C ARG A 258 5.54 23.00 -24.21
N LEU A 259 5.50 22.17 -25.26
CA LEU A 259 6.57 22.09 -26.24
C LEU A 259 6.81 23.50 -26.80
N PRO A 260 8.04 24.04 -26.75
CA PRO A 260 8.35 25.28 -27.45
C PRO A 260 8.29 25.01 -28.95
N THR A 261 7.45 25.76 -29.65
CA THR A 261 7.47 25.83 -31.12
C THR A 261 8.85 26.32 -31.56
N LYS A 262 9.54 25.49 -32.35
CA LYS A 262 10.79 25.86 -33.03
C LYS A 262 10.51 26.99 -34.01
N ASP A 263 10.87 28.21 -33.66
CA ASP A 263 11.13 29.25 -34.65
C ASP A 263 12.60 29.20 -35.07
N LYS A 264 12.80 29.01 -36.38
CA LYS A 264 14.08 29.12 -37.06
C LYS A 264 14.39 30.62 -37.26
N ASN A 265 15.50 31.13 -36.73
CA ASN A 265 16.53 31.80 -37.54
C ASN A 265 17.68 32.44 -36.74
N LYS A 266 18.89 32.26 -37.32
CA LYS A 266 20.14 33.07 -37.25
C LYS A 266 21.15 32.85 -36.11
N ASN A 267 22.23 32.14 -36.50
CA ASN A 267 23.62 32.22 -36.02
C ASN A 267 24.30 33.56 -36.44
N PRO A 268 25.57 33.85 -36.07
CA PRO A 268 26.32 33.57 -34.83
C PRO A 268 27.18 34.80 -34.36
N ASN A 269 27.68 34.81 -33.12
CA ASN A 269 29.09 35.13 -32.78
C ASN A 269 29.39 35.23 -31.27
N GLN A 270 30.43 34.48 -30.87
CA GLN A 270 31.55 34.79 -29.95
C GLN A 270 31.29 35.56 -28.63
N ASN A 271 31.51 34.92 -27.46
CA ASN A 271 32.81 34.91 -26.75
C ASN A 271 32.70 34.38 -25.29
N ASN A 272 33.83 33.84 -24.83
CA ASN A 272 34.18 33.27 -23.53
C ASN A 272 33.60 33.94 -22.26
N SER A 273 33.24 33.10 -21.27
CA SER A 273 33.76 33.23 -19.90
C SER A 273 33.39 32.02 -19.01
N THR A 274 34.40 31.48 -18.36
CA THR A 274 34.42 30.50 -17.27
C THR A 274 33.59 30.89 -16.05
N SER A 275 32.89 29.95 -15.41
CA SER A 275 32.83 29.84 -13.94
C SER A 275 32.26 28.50 -13.45
N ASN A 276 32.90 28.03 -12.38
CA ASN A 276 32.64 26.85 -11.56
C ASN A 276 31.20 26.73 -11.05
N GLN A 277 30.70 25.50 -10.84
CA GLN A 277 30.48 24.95 -9.49
C GLN A 277 29.91 23.52 -9.48
N SER A 278 30.72 22.62 -8.90
CA SER A 278 30.38 21.50 -8.01
C SER A 278 29.18 20.60 -8.33
N ASN A 279 29.49 19.47 -8.98
CA ASN A 279 28.82 18.19 -8.76
C ASN A 279 29.13 17.68 -7.34
N GLY A 280 28.14 17.71 -6.45
CA GLY A 280 28.18 17.02 -5.16
C GLY A 280 27.64 15.60 -5.28
N LEU A 281 28.49 14.65 -5.68
CA LEU A 281 28.22 13.22 -5.52
C LEU A 281 28.24 12.87 -4.01
N PHE A 282 27.21 12.18 -3.53
CA PHE A 282 27.25 11.53 -2.21
C PHE A 282 28.04 10.20 -2.27
N PRO A 283 28.74 9.81 -1.19
CA PRO A 283 29.69 8.69 -1.22
C PRO A 283 29.00 7.32 -1.25
N GLN A 284 29.52 6.44 -2.12
CA GLN A 284 29.31 4.99 -2.04
C GLN A 284 29.88 4.45 -0.72
N LEU A 285 29.07 3.73 0.05
CA LEU A 285 29.53 2.91 1.16
C LEU A 285 30.09 1.59 0.62
N SER A 286 31.41 1.46 0.63
CA SER A 286 32.15 0.22 0.38
C SER A 286 32.00 -0.72 1.59
N SER A 287 31.45 -1.90 1.35
CA SER A 287 31.44 -3.03 2.29
C SER A 287 32.80 -3.73 2.26
N ASN A 288 33.55 -3.62 3.35
CA ASN A 288 34.63 -4.53 3.69
C ASN A 288 34.71 -4.60 5.22
N ASP A 289 34.41 -5.76 5.80
CA ASP A 289 35.33 -6.39 6.74
C ASP A 289 34.97 -7.87 6.98
N PRO A 290 35.95 -8.70 7.38
CA PRO A 290 35.96 -10.14 7.12
C PRO A 290 35.58 -11.00 8.33
N SER A 291 35.16 -12.23 8.02
CA SER A 291 34.98 -13.36 8.96
C SER A 291 36.30 -13.77 9.65
N PRO A 292 36.19 -14.46 10.81
CA PRO A 292 37.03 -15.63 11.05
C PRO A 292 36.26 -16.86 11.59
N ASN A 293 36.71 -18.03 11.13
CA ASN A 293 36.28 -19.38 11.50
C ASN A 293 36.95 -19.90 12.81
N GLU A 294 36.15 -20.59 13.65
CA GLU A 294 36.37 -21.89 14.36
C GLU A 294 37.50 -22.13 15.41
N PRO A 295 37.52 -23.24 16.22
CA PRO A 295 36.44 -24.10 16.81
C PRO A 295 36.70 -24.65 18.27
N LEU A 296 35.81 -25.55 18.74
CA LEU A 296 35.88 -26.55 19.87
C LEU A 296 35.51 -26.02 21.28
N ARG A 297 34.71 -26.67 22.17
CA ARG A 297 34.61 -28.10 22.55
C ARG A 297 33.29 -28.41 23.33
N SER A 298 32.94 -29.70 23.37
CA SER A 298 31.78 -30.39 23.94
C SER A 298 31.69 -30.53 25.48
N THR A 299 30.47 -30.57 26.05
CA THR A 299 30.04 -31.54 27.10
C THR A 299 28.50 -31.75 27.13
N SER A 300 28.12 -33.04 27.21
CA SER A 300 26.82 -33.67 27.55
C SER A 300 26.19 -33.18 28.88
N ASN A 301 24.89 -33.29 29.25
CA ASN A 301 23.80 -34.24 29.00
C ASN A 301 22.44 -33.63 29.53
N PRO A 302 21.27 -34.33 29.51
CA PRO A 302 19.97 -33.74 29.15
C PRO A 302 18.98 -33.53 30.31
N SER A 303 18.00 -32.65 30.12
CA SER A 303 16.72 -32.69 30.87
C SER A 303 15.61 -31.83 30.24
N VAL A 304 14.50 -32.51 29.93
CA VAL A 304 13.09 -32.05 30.02
C VAL A 304 12.70 -30.77 29.27
N TYR A 305 12.15 -30.92 28.06
CA TYR A 305 11.39 -29.85 27.41
C TYR A 305 9.98 -29.77 27.99
N GLN A 306 9.77 -28.76 28.81
CA GLN A 306 8.46 -28.30 29.27
C GLN A 306 7.96 -27.22 28.31
N TYR A 307 6.76 -27.41 27.77
CA TYR A 307 6.06 -26.42 26.96
C TYR A 307 5.86 -25.11 27.73
N LYS A 308 6.29 -23.98 27.15
CA LYS A 308 5.77 -22.66 27.46
C LYS A 308 5.57 -21.87 26.17
N PHE A 309 4.31 -21.55 25.92
CA PHE A 309 3.86 -20.46 25.06
C PHE A 309 4.37 -19.16 25.64
N ASP A 310 5.01 -18.33 24.82
CA ASP A 310 5.08 -16.86 24.93
C ASP A 310 5.72 -16.33 23.64
N HIS A 311 5.52 -15.04 23.35
CA HIS A 311 6.03 -14.22 22.23
C HIS A 311 4.98 -13.77 21.20
N LEU A 312 4.04 -12.95 21.68
CA LEU A 312 3.74 -11.69 21.00
C LEU A 312 4.81 -10.66 21.45
N PRO A 313 5.34 -9.80 20.57
CA PRO A 313 5.98 -8.56 20.99
C PRO A 313 4.93 -7.45 21.14
N ASP A 314 4.91 -6.86 22.33
CA ASP A 314 4.30 -5.55 22.60
C ASP A 314 5.08 -4.43 21.88
N ILE A 315 4.30 -3.43 21.45
CA ILE A 315 4.62 -2.10 20.87
C ILE A 315 5.00 -2.11 19.39
#